data_AF-A0A4P6FR29-F1
#
_entry.id   AF-A0A4P6FR29-F1
#
_cell.length_a   1.000
_cell.length_b   1.000
_cell.length_c   1.000
_cell.angle_alpha   90.00
_cell.angle_beta   90.00
_cell.angle_gamma   90.00
#
_symmetry.space_group_name_H-M   'P 1'
#
loop_
_entity.id
_entity.type
_entity.pdbx_description
1 polymer ?
#
loop_
_entity_poly.entity_id
_entity_poly.type
_entity_poly.pdbx_seq_one_letter_code
_entity_poly.pdbx_strand_id
1 'polypeptide(L)'
;MQSAGALSLAAPAGPAPGALPVCEAWVLPVAAARASFAALRPGERLLYARGPFLIRGETADFVREQYEAGLAHPLQPRSRACDGFDYLVEKIPQAPLRRGRRICERDDAATKAILGALIRAADRERICPTDADLARIAGLATRAQAKWRLAKLRQRGVIETAPVTMHPTITRVVTIVKTGRRTRAPEDARP
;
A
#
# COMPACT_ATOMS: atom_id res chain seq x y z
N MET A 1 -21.91 3.89 78.31
CA MET A 1 -20.68 4.18 77.52
C MET A 1 -20.34 2.95 76.70
N GLN A 2 -20.47 3.05 75.38
CA GLN A 2 -19.73 2.36 74.31
C GLN A 2 -20.62 2.28 73.06
N SER A 3 -20.49 3.32 72.22
CA SER A 3 -20.97 3.31 70.84
C SER A 3 -19.82 2.77 69.98
N ALA A 4 -19.97 1.57 69.44
CA ALA A 4 -19.04 1.04 68.44
C ALA A 4 -19.41 1.66 67.09
N GLY A 5 -18.54 2.55 66.61
CA GLY A 5 -18.68 3.22 65.32
C GLY A 5 -18.58 2.21 64.17
N ALA A 6 -19.60 2.20 63.32
CA ALA A 6 -19.56 1.52 62.04
C ALA A 6 -18.57 2.26 61.12
N LEU A 7 -17.42 1.64 60.86
CA LEU A 7 -16.52 2.05 59.79
C LEU A 7 -17.20 1.77 58.45
N SER A 8 -17.82 2.82 57.90
CA SER A 8 -18.28 2.84 56.53
C SER A 8 -17.06 2.83 55.60
N LEU A 9 -16.75 1.68 55.02
CA LEU A 9 -15.86 1.59 53.86
C LEU A 9 -16.55 2.30 52.70
N ALA A 10 -16.15 3.54 52.44
CA ALA A 10 -16.48 4.25 51.22
C ALA A 10 -15.98 3.42 50.03
N ALA A 11 -16.91 2.95 49.20
CA ALA A 11 -16.59 2.32 47.93
C ALA A 11 -15.71 3.29 47.10
N PRO A 12 -14.67 2.80 46.40
CA PRO A 12 -13.88 3.65 45.53
C PRO A 12 -14.80 4.30 44.51
N ALA A 13 -14.71 5.63 44.40
CA ALA A 13 -15.45 6.42 43.42
C ALA A 13 -15.27 5.78 42.05
N GLY A 14 -16.33 5.16 41.53
CA GLY A 14 -16.36 4.68 40.16
C GLY A 14 -16.09 5.85 39.21
N PRO A 15 -15.47 5.60 38.04
CA PRO A 15 -15.19 6.66 37.08
C PRO A 15 -16.47 7.40 36.71
N ALA A 16 -16.36 8.72 36.59
CA ALA A 16 -17.47 9.61 36.24
C ALA A 16 -18.24 9.09 35.00
N PRO A 17 -19.58 9.15 34.98
CA PRO A 17 -20.37 8.70 33.85
C PRO A 17 -20.04 9.56 32.63
N GLY A 18 -19.24 9.02 31.70
CA GLY A 18 -18.88 9.66 30.44
C GLY A 18 -17.39 9.69 30.10
N ALA A 19 -16.48 9.37 31.04
CA ALA A 19 -15.06 9.30 30.74
C ALA A 19 -14.69 7.87 30.29
N LEU A 20 -14.32 7.71 29.02
CA LEU A 20 -13.74 6.46 28.52
C LEU A 20 -12.39 6.22 29.19
N PRO A 21 -12.01 4.95 29.47
CA PRO A 21 -10.70 4.64 30.00
C PRO A 21 -9.60 5.05 29.00
N VAL A 22 -8.40 5.35 29.50
CA VAL A 22 -7.23 5.65 28.66
C VAL A 22 -6.96 4.45 27.75
N CYS A 23 -6.80 4.67 26.44
CA CYS A 23 -6.45 3.58 25.53
C CYS A 23 -5.05 3.08 25.83
N GLU A 24 -4.94 1.86 26.36
CA GLU A 24 -3.69 1.12 26.32
C GLU A 24 -3.34 0.80 24.87
N ALA A 25 -2.07 1.04 24.50
CA ALA A 25 -1.63 0.82 23.14
C ALA A 25 -1.46 -0.68 22.89
N TRP A 26 -2.24 -1.19 21.94
CA TRP A 26 -2.23 -2.59 21.57
C TRP A 26 -1.97 -2.72 20.07
N VAL A 27 -1.11 -3.66 19.69
CA VAL A 27 -0.79 -3.94 18.29
C VAL A 27 -0.81 -5.44 18.07
N LEU A 28 -1.50 -5.87 17.01
CA LEU A 28 -1.51 -7.26 16.58
C LEU A 28 -0.12 -7.61 16.01
N PRO A 29 0.52 -8.71 16.44
CA PRO A 29 1.80 -9.15 15.88
C PRO A 29 1.71 -9.34 14.36
N VAL A 30 2.78 -9.03 13.63
CA VAL A 30 2.73 -9.00 12.16
C VAL A 30 2.37 -10.37 11.55
N ALA A 31 2.81 -11.48 12.15
CA ALA A 31 2.45 -12.82 11.71
C ALA A 31 0.94 -13.09 11.85
N ALA A 32 0.35 -12.69 12.97
CA ALA A 32 -1.08 -12.78 13.21
C ALA A 32 -1.86 -11.85 12.26
N ALA A 33 -1.38 -10.61 12.07
CA ALA A 33 -1.99 -9.68 11.14
C ALA A 33 -2.00 -10.19 9.69
N ARG A 34 -0.90 -10.82 9.24
CA ARG A 34 -0.81 -11.46 7.92
C ARG A 34 -1.81 -12.61 7.78
N ALA A 35 -1.85 -13.51 8.76
CA ALA A 35 -2.78 -14.65 8.75
C ALA A 35 -4.24 -14.19 8.76
N SER A 36 -4.59 -13.25 9.64
CA SER A 36 -5.94 -12.69 9.71
C SER A 36 -6.32 -11.97 8.41
N PHE A 37 -5.45 -11.12 7.87
CA PHE A 37 -5.74 -10.39 6.62
C PHE A 37 -5.89 -11.33 5.41
N ALA A 38 -5.11 -12.40 5.35
CA ALA A 38 -5.26 -13.43 4.32
C ALA A 38 -6.65 -14.09 4.37
N ALA A 39 -7.15 -14.37 5.58
CA ALA A 39 -8.44 -15.01 5.83
C ALA A 39 -9.67 -14.09 5.63
N LEU A 40 -9.51 -12.76 5.72
CA LEU A 40 -10.61 -11.81 5.51
C LEU A 40 -11.23 -11.95 4.12
N ARG A 41 -12.54 -11.76 4.04
CA ARG A 41 -13.25 -11.53 2.78
C ARG A 41 -13.15 -10.07 2.36
N PRO A 42 -13.27 -9.75 1.06
CA PRO A 42 -13.47 -8.38 0.61
C PRO A 42 -14.61 -7.67 1.36
N GLY A 43 -14.36 -6.46 1.83
CA GLY A 43 -15.26 -5.65 2.65
C GLY A 43 -15.15 -5.90 4.16
N GLU A 44 -14.50 -6.98 4.58
CA GLU A 44 -14.28 -7.24 6.00
C GLU A 44 -13.12 -6.42 6.55
N ARG A 45 -13.20 -6.14 7.86
CA ARG A 45 -12.27 -5.28 8.58
C ARG A 45 -11.51 -6.06 9.63
N LEU A 46 -10.23 -5.75 9.78
CA LEU A 46 -9.36 -6.27 10.83
C LEU A 46 -8.84 -5.11 11.68
N LEU A 47 -9.04 -5.20 12.99
CA LEU A 47 -8.38 -4.34 13.95
C LEU A 47 -6.96 -4.83 14.15
N TYR A 48 -5.98 -4.04 13.72
CA TYR A 48 -4.57 -4.41 13.83
C TYR A 48 -3.82 -3.60 14.88
N ALA A 49 -4.34 -2.44 15.27
CA ALA A 49 -3.80 -1.67 16.38
C ALA A 49 -4.90 -0.83 17.06
N ARG A 50 -4.64 -0.45 18.30
CA ARG A 50 -5.46 0.46 19.11
C ARG A 50 -4.53 1.33 19.94
N GLY A 51 -4.90 2.60 20.12
CA GLY A 51 -4.15 3.50 20.97
C GLY A 51 -4.44 4.96 20.70
N PRO A 52 -3.86 5.88 21.48
CA PRO A 52 -3.96 7.32 21.24
C PRO A 52 -3.27 7.73 19.92
N PHE A 53 -2.27 6.98 19.49
CA PHE A 53 -1.55 7.17 18.24
C PHE A 53 -1.10 5.82 17.66
N LEU A 54 -0.86 5.77 16.34
CA LEU A 54 -0.40 4.56 15.66
C LEU A 54 1.07 4.35 15.99
N ILE A 55 1.38 3.25 16.66
CA ILE A 55 2.76 2.82 16.88
C ILE A 55 3.33 2.35 15.53
N ARG A 56 4.43 2.97 15.10
CA ARG A 56 5.18 2.51 13.92
C ARG A 56 5.83 1.17 14.23
N GLY A 57 5.73 0.23 13.29
CA GLY A 57 6.27 -1.11 13.44
C GLY A 57 5.85 -2.01 12.29
N GLU A 58 6.31 -3.26 12.31
CA GLU A 58 6.15 -4.21 11.21
C GLU A 58 4.71 -4.42 10.77
N THR A 59 3.75 -4.40 11.72
CA THR A 59 2.32 -4.52 11.40
C THR A 59 1.79 -3.29 10.66
N ALA A 60 2.18 -2.09 11.06
CA ALA A 60 1.81 -0.87 10.35
C ALA A 60 2.44 -0.79 8.96
N ASP A 61 3.69 -1.24 8.82
CA ASP A 61 4.37 -1.34 7.52
C ASP A 61 3.68 -2.37 6.61
N PHE A 62 3.32 -3.53 7.14
CA PHE A 62 2.53 -4.53 6.41
C PHE A 62 1.20 -3.97 5.90
N VAL A 63 0.41 -3.29 6.76
CA VAL A 63 -0.86 -2.68 6.34
C VAL A 63 -0.64 -1.61 5.27
N ARG A 64 0.43 -0.82 5.39
CA ARG A 64 0.83 0.16 4.37
C ARG A 64 1.18 -0.51 3.05
N GLU A 65 1.94 -1.61 3.06
CA GLU A 65 2.23 -2.41 1.86
C GLU A 65 0.94 -2.90 1.18
N GLN A 66 -0.04 -3.39 1.96
CA GLN A 66 -1.33 -3.84 1.41
C GLN A 66 -2.16 -2.69 0.83
N TYR A 67 -2.14 -1.51 1.47
CA TYR A 67 -2.76 -0.31 0.93
C TYR A 67 -2.10 0.16 -0.37
N GLU A 68 -0.76 0.16 -0.41
CA GLU A 68 0.00 0.53 -1.61
C GLU A 68 -0.23 -0.46 -2.76
N ALA A 69 -0.40 -1.75 -2.45
CA ALA A 69 -0.81 -2.78 -3.39
C ALA A 69 -2.28 -2.66 -3.84
N GLY A 70 -3.07 -1.77 -3.23
CA GLY A 70 -4.50 -1.60 -3.52
C GLY A 70 -5.39 -2.73 -3.03
N LEU A 71 -4.89 -3.55 -2.09
CA LEU A 71 -5.60 -4.68 -1.50
C LEU A 71 -6.32 -4.31 -0.21
N ALA A 72 -6.04 -3.13 0.34
CA ALA A 72 -6.56 -2.73 1.63
C ALA A 72 -6.85 -1.23 1.71
N HIS A 73 -7.79 -0.84 2.58
CA HIS A 73 -8.06 0.54 2.94
C HIS A 73 -7.89 0.71 4.46
N PRO A 74 -6.89 1.49 4.92
CA PRO A 74 -6.72 1.76 6.34
C PRO A 74 -7.82 2.74 6.80
N LEU A 75 -8.43 2.42 7.94
CA LEU A 75 -9.47 3.21 8.59
C LEU A 75 -9.02 3.56 10.01
N GLN A 76 -9.33 4.77 10.44
CA GLN A 76 -8.99 5.28 11.76
C GLN A 76 -10.21 5.91 12.46
N PRO A 77 -11.26 5.14 12.78
CA PRO A 77 -12.34 5.64 13.61
C PRO A 77 -11.86 5.90 15.05
N ARG A 78 -12.55 6.83 15.72
CA ARG A 78 -12.47 6.98 17.18
C ARG A 78 -12.94 5.69 17.85
N SER A 79 -12.17 5.20 18.82
CA SER A 79 -12.56 4.01 19.56
C SER A 79 -13.77 4.32 20.45
N ARG A 80 -14.68 3.34 20.55
CA ARG A 80 -15.78 3.39 21.53
C ARG A 80 -15.39 2.77 22.88
N ALA A 81 -14.29 2.04 22.92
CA ALA A 81 -13.85 1.30 24.11
C ALA A 81 -12.92 2.12 25.00
N CYS A 82 -12.19 3.09 24.44
CA CYS A 82 -11.22 3.89 25.15
C CYS A 82 -10.98 5.24 24.45
N ASP A 83 -10.34 6.18 25.15
CA ASP A 83 -9.97 7.47 24.57
C ASP A 83 -8.76 7.34 23.62
N GLY A 84 -9.06 7.13 22.35
CA GLY A 84 -8.08 6.97 21.28
C GLY A 84 -8.70 6.52 19.96
N PHE A 85 -7.91 5.81 19.15
CA PHE A 85 -8.30 5.35 17.83
C PHE A 85 -8.23 3.83 17.71
N ASP A 86 -9.16 3.28 16.94
CA ASP A 86 -9.10 1.91 16.45
C ASP A 86 -8.50 1.94 15.05
N TYR A 87 -7.33 1.33 14.87
CA TYR A 87 -6.66 1.23 13.58
C TYR A 87 -7.10 -0.05 12.89
N LEU A 88 -8.03 0.13 11.96
CA LEU A 88 -8.64 -0.95 11.20
C LEU A 88 -8.06 -0.98 9.78
N VAL A 89 -8.06 -2.16 9.19
CA VAL A 89 -7.79 -2.34 7.78
C VAL A 89 -8.96 -3.07 7.14
N GLU A 90 -9.59 -2.45 6.15
CA GLU A 90 -10.64 -3.07 5.35
C GLU A 90 -10.01 -3.73 4.12
N LYS A 91 -10.33 -5.00 3.86
CA LYS A 91 -9.85 -5.68 2.66
C LYS A 91 -10.65 -5.22 1.46
N ILE A 92 -9.99 -4.66 0.46
CA ILE A 92 -10.66 -4.25 -0.77
C ILE A 92 -10.83 -5.49 -1.65
N PRO A 93 -11.97 -5.68 -2.33
CA PRO A 93 -12.06 -6.70 -3.37
C PRO A 93 -10.93 -6.49 -4.35
N GLN A 94 -10.07 -7.50 -4.47
CA GLN A 94 -9.09 -7.55 -5.53
C GLN A 94 -9.88 -7.66 -6.83
N ALA A 95 -10.26 -6.52 -7.41
CA ALA A 95 -10.77 -6.50 -8.75
C ALA A 95 -9.72 -7.21 -9.60
N PRO A 96 -10.06 -8.25 -10.39
CA PRO A 96 -9.12 -8.84 -11.32
C PRO A 96 -8.58 -7.68 -12.13
N LEU A 97 -7.26 -7.40 -12.00
CA LEU A 97 -6.55 -6.22 -12.51
C LEU A 97 -7.40 -5.51 -13.57
N ARG A 98 -8.27 -4.57 -13.14
CA ARG A 98 -9.15 -3.93 -14.12
C ARG A 98 -8.23 -3.16 -15.02
N ARG A 99 -8.08 -3.65 -16.25
CA ARG A 99 -7.38 -3.00 -17.35
C ARG A 99 -7.74 -1.52 -17.32
N GLY A 100 -6.74 -0.67 -17.10
CA GLY A 100 -6.88 0.78 -17.16
C GLY A 100 -7.33 1.43 -15.86
N ARG A 101 -6.50 1.40 -14.81
CA ARG A 101 -6.59 2.43 -13.77
C ARG A 101 -6.19 3.77 -14.42
N ARG A 102 -7.09 4.78 -14.36
CA ARG A 102 -6.81 6.13 -14.86
C ARG A 102 -5.51 6.64 -14.22
N ILE A 103 -4.65 7.27 -15.03
CA ILE A 103 -3.47 8.01 -14.59
C ILE A 103 -3.94 8.95 -13.47
N CYS A 104 -3.49 8.74 -12.23
CA CYS A 104 -3.82 9.67 -11.17
C CYS A 104 -3.16 11.01 -11.53
N GLU A 105 -3.93 12.09 -11.57
CA GLU A 105 -3.41 13.45 -11.83
C GLU A 105 -2.30 13.85 -10.84
N ARG A 106 -2.25 13.15 -9.70
CA ARG A 106 -1.28 13.27 -8.60
C ARG A 106 0.09 12.64 -8.86
N ASP A 107 0.37 12.09 -10.04
CA ASP A 107 1.70 11.59 -10.36
C ASP A 107 2.72 12.73 -10.50
N ASP A 108 3.89 12.54 -9.89
CA ASP A 108 5.00 13.48 -10.00
C ASP A 108 5.47 13.59 -11.45
N ALA A 109 6.02 14.75 -11.81
CA ALA A 109 6.43 15.06 -13.18
C ALA A 109 7.36 13.98 -13.76
N ALA A 110 8.27 13.41 -12.95
CA ALA A 110 9.16 12.35 -13.37
C ALA A 110 8.41 11.04 -13.69
N THR A 111 7.40 10.65 -12.90
CA THR A 111 6.55 9.48 -13.21
C THR A 111 5.78 9.69 -14.52
N LYS A 112 5.24 10.89 -14.75
CA LYS A 112 4.57 11.24 -16.02
C LYS A 112 5.54 11.21 -17.20
N ALA A 113 6.77 11.70 -17.02
CA ALA A 113 7.81 11.68 -18.06
C ALA A 113 8.21 10.24 -18.45
N ILE A 114 8.39 9.35 -17.47
CA ILE A 114 8.66 7.92 -17.69
C ILE A 114 7.52 7.29 -18.47
N LEU A 115 6.28 7.46 -18.02
CA LEU A 115 5.11 6.89 -18.71
C LEU A 115 5.00 7.42 -20.15
N GLY A 116 5.18 8.73 -20.35
CA GLY A 116 5.18 9.33 -21.68
C GLY A 116 6.27 8.78 -22.59
N ALA A 117 7.46 8.49 -22.06
CA ALA A 117 8.54 7.86 -22.81
C ALA A 117 8.18 6.42 -23.24
N LEU A 118 7.57 5.65 -22.34
CA LEU A 118 7.12 4.28 -22.63
C LEU A 118 5.98 4.27 -23.66
N ILE A 119 5.02 5.17 -23.55
CA ILE A 119 3.94 5.33 -24.53
C ILE A 119 4.52 5.66 -25.91
N ARG A 120 5.44 6.64 -26.00
CA ARG A 120 6.09 6.98 -27.28
C ARG A 120 6.89 5.82 -27.87
N ALA A 121 7.53 5.01 -27.02
CA ALA A 121 8.26 3.82 -27.47
C ALA A 121 7.30 2.75 -28.00
N ALA A 122 6.18 2.51 -27.31
CA ALA A 122 5.15 1.57 -27.74
C ALA A 122 4.43 2.03 -29.02
N ASP A 123 4.10 3.33 -29.13
CA ASP A 123 3.44 3.93 -30.29
C ASP A 123 4.31 3.87 -31.55
N ARG A 124 5.63 3.88 -31.39
CA ARG A 124 6.61 3.85 -32.49
C ARG A 124 7.25 2.47 -32.67
N GLU A 125 6.74 1.45 -31.99
CA GLU A 125 7.27 0.08 -32.01
C GLU A 125 8.80 0.03 -31.81
N ARG A 126 9.29 0.83 -30.87
CA ARG A 126 10.71 0.85 -30.50
C ARG A 126 10.98 -0.09 -29.34
N ILE A 127 12.24 -0.49 -29.21
CA ILE A 127 12.74 -1.24 -28.06
C ILE A 127 12.46 -0.43 -26.79
N CYS A 128 12.11 -1.12 -25.70
CA CYS A 128 11.89 -0.46 -24.42
C CYS A 128 13.19 0.25 -23.95
N PRO A 129 13.13 1.54 -23.58
CA PRO A 129 14.26 2.23 -22.98
C PRO A 129 14.77 1.53 -21.72
N THR A 130 16.07 1.65 -21.45
CA THR A 130 16.69 1.10 -20.23
C THR A 130 16.31 1.94 -18.99
N ASP A 131 16.54 1.42 -17.78
CA ASP A 131 16.32 2.21 -16.55
C ASP A 131 17.20 3.46 -16.50
N ALA A 132 18.39 3.41 -17.11
CA ALA A 132 19.29 4.55 -17.21
C ALA A 132 18.74 5.62 -18.17
N ASP A 133 18.20 5.20 -19.32
CA ASP A 133 17.54 6.11 -20.26
C ASP A 133 16.29 6.74 -19.65
N LEU A 134 15.47 5.95 -18.96
CA LEU A 134 14.28 6.45 -18.27
C LEU A 134 14.64 7.45 -17.17
N ALA A 135 15.72 7.20 -16.42
CA ALA A 135 16.22 8.16 -15.42
C ALA A 135 16.63 9.48 -16.08
N ARG A 136 17.40 9.41 -17.17
CA ARG A 136 17.85 10.60 -17.93
C ARG A 136 16.67 11.39 -18.49
N ILE A 137 15.70 10.72 -19.12
CA ILE A 137 14.50 11.37 -19.69
C ILE A 137 13.66 12.05 -18.60
N ALA A 138 13.61 11.47 -17.41
CA ALA A 138 12.80 11.96 -16.31
C ALA A 138 13.53 12.93 -15.37
N GLY A 139 14.79 13.29 -15.68
CA GLY A 139 15.61 14.18 -14.83
C GLY A 139 15.95 13.59 -13.46
N LEU A 140 16.07 12.26 -13.36
CA LEU A 140 16.37 11.55 -12.12
C LEU A 140 17.86 11.35 -11.95
N ALA A 141 18.33 11.41 -10.71
CA ALA A 141 19.75 11.25 -10.39
C ALA A 141 20.25 9.81 -10.58
N THR A 142 19.38 8.81 -10.41
CA THR A 142 19.80 7.40 -10.45
C THR A 142 18.82 6.50 -11.19
N ARG A 143 19.36 5.42 -11.79
CA ARG A 143 18.57 4.33 -12.39
C ARG A 143 17.61 3.66 -11.40
N ALA A 144 17.96 3.64 -10.11
CA ALA A 144 17.14 3.03 -9.06
C ALA A 144 15.82 3.80 -8.86
N GLN A 145 15.86 5.13 -8.96
CA GLN A 145 14.67 5.98 -8.88
C GLN A 145 13.71 5.74 -10.06
N ALA A 146 14.25 5.49 -11.26
CA ALA A 146 13.45 5.10 -12.43
C ALA A 146 12.84 3.71 -12.25
N LYS A 147 13.64 2.73 -11.81
CA LYS A 147 13.18 1.36 -11.53
C LYS A 147 12.04 1.33 -10.50
N TRP A 148 12.14 2.11 -9.43
CA TRP A 148 11.09 2.23 -8.41
C TRP A 148 9.78 2.79 -9.00
N ARG A 149 9.85 3.85 -9.82
CA ARG A 149 8.67 4.41 -10.48
C ARG A 149 8.05 3.44 -11.49
N LEU A 150 8.87 2.69 -12.21
CA LEU A 150 8.38 1.65 -13.12
C LEU A 150 7.65 0.54 -12.37
N ALA A 151 8.20 0.08 -11.23
CA ALA A 151 7.53 -0.88 -10.36
C ALA A 151 6.18 -0.34 -9.87
N LYS A 152 6.12 0.94 -9.50
CA LYS A 152 4.88 1.62 -9.10
C LYS A 152 3.84 1.67 -10.22
N LEU A 153 4.25 1.98 -11.45
CA LEU A 153 3.36 1.96 -12.63
C LEU A 153 2.82 0.56 -12.91
N ARG A 154 3.64 -0.47 -12.73
CA ARG A 154 3.26 -1.88 -12.86
C ARG A 154 2.27 -2.31 -11.78
N GLN A 155 2.59 -2.04 -10.51
CA GLN A 155 1.71 -2.34 -9.36
C GLN A 155 0.34 -1.70 -9.51
N ARG A 156 0.27 -0.51 -10.13
CA ARG A 156 -0.98 0.20 -10.40
C ARG A 156 -1.75 -0.30 -11.62
N GLY A 157 -1.22 -1.27 -12.37
CA GLY A 157 -1.84 -1.79 -13.59
C GLY A 157 -1.90 -0.79 -14.75
N VAL A 158 -1.00 0.21 -14.76
CA VAL A 158 -0.88 1.16 -15.88
C VAL A 158 -0.07 0.53 -17.02
N ILE A 159 0.92 -0.28 -16.65
CA ILE A 159 1.80 -1.00 -17.56
C ILE A 159 1.94 -2.46 -17.11
N GLU A 160 2.19 -3.33 -18.07
CA GLU A 160 2.65 -4.69 -17.85
C GLU A 160 4.08 -4.82 -18.38
N THR A 161 4.92 -5.60 -17.71
CA THR A 161 6.32 -5.81 -18.10
C THR A 161 6.58 -7.31 -18.26
N ALA A 162 7.04 -7.73 -19.43
CA ALA A 162 7.55 -9.08 -19.65
C ALA A 162 9.08 -9.01 -19.83
N PRO A 163 9.87 -9.79 -19.07
CA PRO A 163 11.30 -9.93 -19.36
C PRO A 163 11.48 -10.64 -20.70
N VAL A 164 12.43 -10.17 -21.49
CA VAL A 164 12.81 -10.76 -22.76
C VAL A 164 14.32 -10.94 -22.75
N THR A 165 14.76 -12.19 -22.69
CA THR A 165 16.18 -12.52 -22.64
C THR A 165 16.75 -12.44 -24.04
N MET A 166 17.61 -11.46 -24.29
CA MET A 166 18.65 -11.60 -25.31
C MET A 166 19.91 -12.02 -24.58
N HIS A 167 20.61 -13.04 -25.04
CA HIS A 167 21.93 -13.31 -24.48
C HIS A 167 22.93 -12.28 -25.05
N PRO A 168 23.68 -11.48 -24.25
CA PRO A 168 23.81 -11.48 -22.78
C PRO A 168 22.99 -10.39 -22.04
N THR A 169 22.10 -9.66 -22.73
CA THR A 169 21.32 -8.54 -22.16
C THR A 169 19.83 -8.87 -21.97
N ILE A 170 19.37 -8.90 -20.72
CA ILE A 170 17.94 -8.99 -20.41
C ILE A 170 17.28 -7.64 -20.75
N THR A 171 16.46 -7.64 -21.79
CA THR A 171 15.59 -6.52 -22.16
C THR A 171 14.20 -6.75 -21.58
N ARG A 172 13.34 -5.74 -21.62
CA ARG A 172 11.94 -5.86 -21.20
C ARG A 172 11.02 -5.41 -22.32
N VAL A 173 9.87 -6.06 -22.46
CA VAL A 173 8.75 -5.55 -23.25
C VAL A 173 7.75 -4.94 -22.28
N VAL A 174 7.34 -3.70 -22.58
CA VAL A 174 6.32 -2.99 -21.81
C VAL A 174 5.06 -2.89 -22.63
N THR A 175 3.95 -3.36 -22.07
CA THR A 175 2.60 -3.18 -22.62
C THR A 175 1.89 -2.08 -21.85
N ILE A 176 1.38 -1.08 -22.56
CA ILE A 176 0.54 -0.02 -21.98
C ILE A 176 -0.87 -0.57 -21.84
N VAL A 177 -1.31 -0.85 -20.61
CA VAL A 177 -2.55 -1.58 -20.32
C VAL A 177 -3.78 -0.89 -20.92
N LYS A 178 -3.81 0.45 -20.90
CA LYS A 178 -4.94 1.24 -21.42
C LYS A 178 -5.13 1.07 -22.94
N THR A 179 -4.05 0.98 -23.70
CA THR A 179 -4.09 0.99 -25.17
C THR A 179 -3.81 -0.39 -25.77
N GLY A 180 -3.30 -1.34 -24.97
CA GLY A 180 -2.82 -2.63 -25.45
C GLY A 180 -1.54 -2.55 -26.29
N ARG A 181 -1.01 -1.34 -26.53
CA ARG A 181 0.22 -1.13 -27.32
C ARG A 181 1.42 -1.62 -26.52
N ARG A 182 2.36 -2.27 -27.21
CA ARG A 182 3.57 -2.81 -26.60
C ARG A 182 4.81 -2.27 -27.28
N THR A 183 5.88 -2.10 -26.51
CA THR A 183 7.22 -1.86 -27.07
C THR A 183 7.67 -3.07 -27.88
N ARG A 184 8.48 -2.85 -28.90
CA ARG A 184 9.00 -3.93 -29.74
C ARG A 184 9.91 -4.84 -28.92
N ALA A 185 9.70 -6.15 -29.06
CA ALA A 185 10.68 -7.14 -28.63
C ALA A 185 11.87 -7.06 -29.60
N PRO A 186 13.11 -7.04 -29.11
CA PRO A 186 14.27 -7.03 -29.99
C PRO A 186 14.33 -8.32 -30.83
N GLU A 187 14.83 -8.26 -32.06
CA GLU A 187 14.68 -9.32 -33.08
C GLU A 187 15.29 -10.68 -32.69
N ASP A 188 16.33 -10.73 -31.85
CA ASP A 188 16.94 -11.98 -31.37
C ASP A 188 16.36 -12.50 -30.04
N ALA A 189 15.18 -11.99 -29.66
CA ALA A 189 14.44 -12.48 -28.51
C ALA A 189 13.85 -13.87 -28.78
N ARG A 190 14.51 -14.92 -28.29
CA ARG A 190 13.86 -16.24 -28.19
C ARG A 190 12.80 -16.16 -27.06
N PRO A 191 11.56 -16.62 -27.29
CA PRO A 191 10.52 -16.66 -26.25
C PRO A 191 10.95 -17.52 -25.05
#